data_AF-A0A520IEY7-F1
#
_entry.id   AF-A0A520IEY7-F1
#
_cell.length_a   1.000
_cell.length_b   1.000
_cell.length_c   1.000
_cell.angle_alpha   90.00
_cell.angle_beta   90.00
_cell.angle_gamma   90.00
#
_symmetry.space_group_name_H-M   'P 1'
#
loop_
_entity.id
_entity.type
_entity.pdbx_description
1 polymer ?
#
loop_
_entity_poly.entity_id
_entity_poly.type
_entity_poly.pdbx_seq_one_letter_code
_entity_poly.pdbx_strand_id
1 'polypeptide(L)'
;MKRRGAARVVGIDWDERYLAQARLASEALGFGDSVEFRKLSVYDVAQLGERFDLVIFMGVLYHLRHPLLALDLIREHVAGDMMLFQTMQQGSTEDAEVPEDHPFYVPGTWTPPAYFNAPEYPKMHFIERKFSGDWTNWWAPNRACSEAMLRAAGFTVTAHPQDDVYLCRIADVPFAEHGAAAVYPSTGGMRA
;
A
#
# COMPACT_ATOMS: atom_id res chain seq x y z
N MET A 1 15.39 -2.53 -12.18
CA MET A 1 15.77 -3.80 -11.51
C MET A 1 16.63 -4.72 -12.36
N LYS A 2 16.31 -4.97 -13.65
CA LYS A 2 17.15 -5.81 -14.53
C LYS A 2 18.64 -5.42 -14.58
N ARG A 3 18.94 -4.14 -14.80
CA ARG A 3 20.31 -3.59 -14.72
C ARG A 3 21.02 -3.84 -13.38
N ARG A 4 20.26 -4.03 -12.29
CA ARG A 4 20.78 -4.33 -10.94
C ARG A 4 20.90 -5.84 -10.68
N GLY A 5 20.73 -6.69 -11.70
CA GLY A 5 20.92 -8.13 -11.60
C GLY A 5 19.68 -8.95 -11.24
N ALA A 6 18.48 -8.35 -11.24
CA ALA A 6 17.26 -9.10 -10.97
C ALA A 6 17.05 -10.24 -11.99
N ALA A 7 16.90 -11.48 -11.50
CA ALA A 7 16.68 -12.64 -12.35
C ALA A 7 15.38 -12.50 -13.15
N ARG A 8 14.31 -12.03 -12.50
CA ARG A 8 13.00 -11.76 -13.10
C ARG A 8 12.46 -10.40 -12.67
N VAL A 9 11.74 -9.74 -13.55
CA VAL A 9 11.04 -8.47 -13.27
C VAL A 9 9.68 -8.53 -13.94
N VAL A 10 8.63 -8.30 -13.17
CA VAL A 10 7.25 -8.17 -13.64
C VAL A 10 6.75 -6.77 -13.30
N GLY A 11 6.33 -6.01 -14.29
CA GLY A 11 5.59 -4.76 -14.12
C GLY A 11 4.10 -5.00 -14.32
N ILE A 12 3.26 -4.37 -13.49
CA ILE A 12 1.81 -4.40 -13.67
C ILE A 12 1.25 -2.99 -13.73
N ASP A 13 0.20 -2.82 -14.53
CA ASP A 13 -0.62 -1.60 -14.58
C ASP A 13 -2.00 -1.99 -15.13
N TRP A 14 -3.05 -1.27 -14.77
CA TRP A 14 -4.38 -1.49 -15.32
C TRP A 14 -4.56 -0.77 -16.68
N ASP A 15 -3.76 0.27 -16.95
CA ASP A 15 -3.81 1.07 -18.16
C ASP A 15 -2.82 0.57 -19.21
N GLU A 16 -3.35 0.07 -20.34
CA GLU A 16 -2.55 -0.45 -21.45
C GLU A 16 -1.59 0.60 -22.03
N ARG A 17 -1.92 1.89 -21.92
CA ARG A 17 -1.08 2.97 -22.46
C ARG A 17 0.26 3.05 -21.72
N TYR A 18 0.24 2.89 -20.40
CA TYR A 18 1.47 2.88 -19.59
C TYR A 18 2.29 1.62 -19.84
N LEU A 19 1.62 0.47 -20.01
CA LEU A 19 2.31 -0.77 -20.38
C LEU A 19 2.99 -0.65 -21.75
N ALA A 20 2.32 -0.07 -22.74
CA ALA A 20 2.90 0.16 -24.07
C ALA A 20 4.15 1.07 -24.00
N GLN A 21 4.10 2.15 -23.20
CA GLN A 21 5.25 3.02 -22.95
C GLN A 21 6.39 2.27 -22.25
N ALA A 22 6.08 1.44 -21.27
CA ALA A 22 7.07 0.65 -20.54
C ALA A 22 7.75 -0.40 -21.44
N ARG A 23 7.01 -1.03 -22.35
CA ARG A 23 7.56 -1.94 -23.38
C ARG A 23 8.51 -1.21 -24.31
N LEU A 24 8.09 -0.06 -24.84
CA LEU A 24 8.94 0.79 -25.70
C LEU A 24 10.23 1.18 -24.99
N ALA A 25 10.15 1.60 -23.73
CA ALA A 25 11.34 1.93 -22.93
C ALA A 25 12.24 0.71 -22.68
N SER A 26 11.65 -0.46 -22.40
CA SER A 26 12.38 -1.72 -22.24
C SER A 26 13.17 -2.08 -23.51
N GLU A 27 12.53 -1.98 -24.68
CA GLU A 27 13.16 -2.24 -25.98
C GLU A 27 14.29 -1.24 -26.26
N ALA A 28 14.02 0.07 -26.13
CA ALA A 28 15.01 1.12 -26.39
C ALA A 28 16.25 1.03 -25.47
N LEU A 29 16.08 0.52 -24.25
CA LEU A 29 17.16 0.34 -23.27
C LEU A 29 17.89 -1.01 -23.40
N GLY A 30 17.56 -1.82 -24.41
CA GLY A 30 18.19 -3.11 -24.69
C GLY A 30 17.75 -4.24 -23.76
N PHE A 31 16.62 -4.08 -23.07
CA PHE A 31 16.06 -5.12 -22.21
C PHE A 31 15.05 -6.02 -22.92
N GLY A 32 14.41 -5.55 -23.99
CA GLY A 32 13.43 -6.32 -24.78
C GLY A 32 12.44 -7.07 -23.88
N ASP A 33 12.29 -8.38 -24.13
CA ASP A 33 11.39 -9.28 -23.39
C ASP A 33 11.93 -9.75 -22.03
N SER A 34 13.08 -9.23 -21.58
CA SER A 34 13.62 -9.59 -20.27
C SER A 34 12.79 -9.03 -19.11
N VAL A 35 11.94 -8.03 -19.36
CA VAL A 35 10.95 -7.52 -18.40
C VAL A 35 9.56 -7.93 -18.86
N GLU A 36 8.84 -8.62 -17.99
CA GLU A 36 7.46 -9.01 -18.23
C GLU A 36 6.54 -7.85 -17.82
N PHE A 37 5.50 -7.60 -18.61
CA PHE A 37 4.46 -6.65 -18.25
C PHE A 37 3.09 -7.28 -18.38
N ARG A 38 2.25 -7.19 -17.33
CA ARG A 38 0.89 -7.73 -17.31
C ARG A 38 -0.13 -6.63 -17.02
N LYS A 39 -1.26 -6.68 -17.71
CA LYS A 39 -2.38 -5.78 -17.44
C LYS A 39 -3.19 -6.30 -16.25
N LEU A 40 -2.89 -5.76 -15.07
CA LEU A 40 -3.49 -6.16 -13.79
C LEU A 40 -3.66 -4.95 -12.89
N SER A 41 -4.73 -4.93 -12.10
CA SER A 41 -4.84 -4.04 -10.95
C SER A 41 -4.07 -4.62 -9.76
N VAL A 42 -3.73 -3.78 -8.78
CA VAL A 42 -3.24 -4.24 -7.48
C VAL A 42 -4.20 -5.20 -6.79
N TYR A 43 -5.51 -5.09 -7.05
CA TYR A 43 -6.51 -6.01 -6.50
C TYR A 43 -6.48 -7.41 -7.15
N ASP A 44 -5.78 -7.57 -8.26
CA ASP A 44 -5.69 -8.82 -9.03
C ASP A 44 -4.32 -9.50 -8.86
N VAL A 45 -3.46 -9.02 -7.96
CA VAL A 45 -2.08 -9.52 -7.81
C VAL A 45 -1.99 -11.00 -7.44
N ALA A 46 -3.04 -11.57 -6.85
CA ALA A 46 -3.16 -13.01 -6.62
C ALA A 46 -3.01 -13.84 -7.90
N GLN A 47 -3.41 -13.30 -9.06
CA GLN A 47 -3.29 -13.97 -10.36
C GLN A 47 -1.84 -14.14 -10.82
N LEU A 48 -0.87 -13.47 -10.19
CA LEU A 48 0.55 -13.69 -10.48
C LEU A 48 1.00 -15.09 -10.03
N GLY A 49 0.38 -15.64 -8.98
CA GLY A 49 0.63 -17.01 -8.51
C GLY A 49 2.04 -17.23 -7.93
N GLU A 50 2.74 -16.16 -7.58
CA GLU A 50 4.12 -16.20 -7.09
C GLU A 50 4.46 -15.00 -6.21
N ARG A 51 5.50 -15.15 -5.39
CA ARG A 51 6.07 -14.09 -4.56
C ARG A 51 7.40 -13.61 -5.12
N PHE A 52 7.73 -12.36 -4.80
CA PHE A 52 8.93 -11.65 -5.21
C PHE A 52 9.74 -11.19 -3.99
N ASP A 53 11.07 -11.27 -4.09
CA ASP A 53 11.96 -10.80 -3.02
C ASP A 53 11.84 -9.29 -2.76
N LEU A 54 11.45 -8.52 -3.78
CA LEU A 54 11.20 -7.09 -3.69
C LEU A 54 9.95 -6.70 -4.48
N VAL A 55 8.99 -6.10 -3.78
CA VAL A 55 7.84 -5.40 -4.37
C VAL A 55 8.10 -3.90 -4.37
N ILE A 56 7.85 -3.21 -5.48
CA ILE A 56 7.90 -1.74 -5.56
C ILE A 56 6.47 -1.24 -5.71
N PHE A 57 5.95 -0.59 -4.66
CA PHE A 57 4.58 -0.09 -4.59
C PHE A 57 4.61 1.41 -4.25
N MET A 58 4.86 2.22 -5.27
CA MET A 58 5.09 3.66 -5.16
C MET A 58 4.10 4.42 -6.04
N GLY A 59 3.52 5.49 -5.53
CA GLY A 59 2.67 6.37 -6.34
C GLY A 59 1.27 5.81 -6.60
N VAL A 60 0.82 4.81 -5.82
CA VAL A 60 -0.42 4.07 -6.12
C VAL A 60 -1.46 4.18 -5.01
N LEU A 61 -1.07 4.04 -3.73
CA LEU A 61 -2.04 3.85 -2.63
C LEU A 61 -3.10 4.95 -2.54
N TYR A 62 -2.73 6.21 -2.74
CA TYR A 62 -3.65 7.35 -2.68
C TYR A 62 -4.69 7.38 -3.81
N HIS A 63 -4.50 6.58 -4.87
CA HIS A 63 -5.47 6.40 -5.95
C HIS A 63 -6.48 5.28 -5.71
N LEU A 64 -6.27 4.46 -4.68
CA LEU A 64 -7.03 3.23 -4.47
C LEU A 64 -8.28 3.47 -3.62
N ARG A 65 -9.40 2.90 -4.04
CA ARG A 65 -10.64 2.91 -3.22
C ARG A 65 -10.51 2.13 -1.91
N HIS A 66 -9.70 1.08 -1.88
CA HIS A 66 -9.51 0.20 -0.73
C HIS A 66 -8.00 0.07 -0.41
N PRO A 67 -7.38 1.09 0.23
CA PRO A 67 -5.93 1.16 0.39
C PRO A 67 -5.35 0.04 1.27
N LEU A 68 -6.00 -0.29 2.39
CA LEU A 68 -5.52 -1.35 3.28
C LEU A 68 -5.64 -2.74 2.64
N LEU A 69 -6.76 -2.99 1.95
CA LEU A 69 -6.94 -4.23 1.18
C LEU A 69 -5.82 -4.45 0.15
N ALA A 70 -5.36 -3.38 -0.51
CA ALA A 70 -4.25 -3.49 -1.46
C ALA A 70 -2.94 -3.91 -0.77
N LEU A 71 -2.65 -3.36 0.40
CA LEU A 71 -1.49 -3.78 1.20
C LEU A 71 -1.63 -5.23 1.67
N ASP A 72 -2.82 -5.64 2.10
CA ASP A 72 -3.10 -7.02 2.51
C ASP A 72 -2.92 -8.01 1.35
N LEU A 73 -3.43 -7.68 0.15
CA LEU A 73 -3.24 -8.51 -1.04
C LEU A 73 -1.77 -8.58 -1.48
N ILE A 74 -1.03 -7.47 -1.35
CA ILE A 74 0.42 -7.48 -1.61
C ILE A 74 1.13 -8.41 -0.62
N ARG A 75 0.84 -8.25 0.67
CA ARG A 75 1.38 -9.06 1.76
C ARG A 75 1.07 -10.55 1.57
N GLU A 76 -0.15 -10.85 1.16
CA GLU A 76 -0.65 -12.22 1.04
C GLU A 76 -0.13 -12.91 -0.21
N HIS A 77 0.00 -12.23 -1.36
CA HIS A 77 0.24 -12.93 -2.63
C HIS A 77 1.62 -12.73 -3.22
N VAL A 78 2.21 -11.54 -3.07
CA VAL A 78 3.35 -11.16 -3.91
C VAL A 78 4.58 -10.73 -3.14
N ALA A 79 4.47 -10.27 -1.90
CA ALA A 79 5.64 -9.95 -1.09
C ALA A 79 6.28 -11.25 -0.56
N GLY A 80 7.57 -11.47 -0.86
CA GLY A 80 8.37 -12.58 -0.32
C GLY A 80 9.35 -12.15 0.77
N ASP A 81 9.93 -10.95 0.68
CA ASP A 81 10.81 -10.37 1.71
C ASP A 81 10.56 -8.87 1.89
N MET A 82 10.84 -8.06 0.86
CA MET A 82 10.86 -6.61 0.97
C MET A 82 9.78 -5.92 0.15
N MET A 83 9.35 -4.75 0.63
CA MET A 83 8.51 -3.81 -0.12
C MET A 83 9.09 -2.41 -0.04
N LEU A 84 9.30 -1.75 -1.18
CA LEU A 84 9.53 -0.32 -1.27
C LEU A 84 8.19 0.38 -1.48
N PHE A 85 7.70 1.05 -0.45
CA PHE A 85 6.41 1.71 -0.42
C PHE A 85 6.55 3.22 -0.52
N GLN A 86 5.66 3.87 -1.28
CA GLN A 86 5.53 5.33 -1.28
C GLN A 86 4.08 5.72 -1.58
N THR A 87 3.60 6.74 -0.88
CA THR A 87 2.28 7.36 -1.11
C THR A 87 2.35 8.85 -0.86
N MET A 88 1.51 9.64 -1.53
CA MET A 88 1.26 11.03 -1.17
C MET A 88 0.84 11.12 0.31
N GLN A 89 1.40 12.10 1.04
CA GLN A 89 1.06 12.38 2.43
C GLN A 89 0.52 13.80 2.62
N GLN A 90 -0.36 13.96 3.59
CA GLN A 90 -0.85 15.26 4.06
C GLN A 90 -1.05 15.24 5.58
N GLY A 91 -0.78 16.37 6.23
CA GLY A 91 -0.89 16.52 7.69
C GLY A 91 0.46 16.44 8.40
N SER A 92 0.45 15.98 9.65
CA SER A 92 1.66 15.94 10.49
C SER A 92 2.71 14.95 9.96
N THR A 93 3.97 15.32 10.14
CA THR A 93 5.14 14.46 9.90
C THR A 93 5.74 13.93 11.20
N GLU A 94 5.10 14.21 12.34
CA GLU A 94 5.55 13.75 13.65
C GLU A 94 5.11 12.32 13.92
N ASP A 95 5.93 11.60 14.69
CA ASP A 95 5.61 10.26 15.17
C ASP A 95 4.56 10.35 16.28
N ALA A 96 3.68 9.35 16.35
CA ALA A 96 2.66 9.26 17.38
C ALA A 96 2.86 8.05 18.28
N GLU A 97 2.88 8.30 19.60
CA GLU A 97 2.72 7.26 20.60
C GLU A 97 1.24 6.96 20.78
N VAL A 98 0.78 5.95 20.04
CA VAL A 98 -0.61 5.47 20.09
C VAL A 98 -0.69 4.31 21.09
N PRO A 99 -1.47 4.42 22.17
CA PRO A 99 -1.76 3.32 23.08
C PRO A 99 -2.19 2.04 22.37
N GLU A 100 -1.76 0.88 22.90
CA GLU A 100 -2.18 -0.43 22.39
C GLU A 100 -3.70 -0.63 22.51
N ASP A 101 -4.29 -0.16 23.61
CA ASP A 101 -5.72 -0.17 23.85
C ASP A 101 -6.21 1.23 24.25
N HIS A 102 -7.22 1.70 23.54
CA HIS A 102 -7.81 3.02 23.72
C HIS A 102 -9.18 2.90 24.41
N PRO A 103 -9.35 3.48 25.61
CA PRO A 103 -10.65 3.44 26.25
C PRO A 103 -11.63 4.35 25.49
N PHE A 104 -12.90 3.95 25.42
CA PHE A 104 -13.93 4.77 24.78
C PHE A 104 -14.12 6.15 25.46
N TYR A 105 -13.90 6.21 26.78
CA TYR A 105 -13.96 7.43 27.59
C TYR A 105 -12.72 7.52 28.50
N VAL A 106 -12.34 8.74 28.89
CA VAL A 106 -11.33 8.93 29.94
C VAL A 106 -11.83 8.25 31.24
N PRO A 107 -11.02 7.42 31.93
CA PRO A 107 -11.44 6.67 33.10
C PRO A 107 -12.14 7.54 34.15
N GLY A 108 -13.34 7.11 34.59
CA GLY A 108 -14.15 7.85 35.56
C GLY A 108 -14.94 9.03 34.96
N THR A 109 -14.99 9.17 33.63
CA THR A 109 -15.71 10.25 32.94
C THR A 109 -16.59 9.72 31.81
N TRP A 110 -17.36 10.60 31.19
CA TRP A 110 -18.08 10.37 29.93
C TRP A 110 -17.46 11.15 28.75
N THR A 111 -16.24 11.64 28.94
CA THR A 111 -15.55 12.48 27.97
C THR A 111 -14.72 11.60 27.03
N PRO A 112 -14.94 11.70 25.70
CA PRO A 112 -14.07 11.03 24.74
C PRO A 112 -12.63 11.51 24.88
N PRO A 113 -11.64 10.63 24.77
CA PRO A 113 -10.26 11.05 24.84
C PRO A 113 -9.84 11.99 23.70
N ALA A 114 -8.84 12.83 23.95
CA ALA A 114 -8.38 13.84 22.99
C ALA A 114 -7.38 13.32 21.94
N TYR A 115 -6.90 12.07 22.05
CA TYR A 115 -5.82 11.55 21.20
C TYR A 115 -6.13 11.63 19.70
N PHE A 116 -7.39 11.41 19.29
CA PHE A 116 -7.78 11.51 17.87
C PHE A 116 -7.61 12.93 17.28
N ASN A 117 -7.59 13.97 18.11
CA ASN A 117 -7.41 15.34 17.68
C ASN A 117 -5.94 15.73 17.54
N ALA A 118 -5.03 15.03 18.24
CA ALA A 118 -3.60 15.32 18.24
C ALA A 118 -3.02 15.28 16.81
N PRO A 119 -2.26 16.29 16.35
CA PRO A 119 -1.76 16.36 14.97
C PRO A 119 -1.03 15.10 14.49
N GLU A 120 -0.24 14.49 15.37
CA GLU A 120 0.55 13.28 15.18
C GLU A 120 -0.29 12.01 15.06
N TYR A 121 -1.50 11.96 15.64
CA TYR A 121 -2.34 10.76 15.62
C TYR A 121 -2.54 10.23 14.19
N PRO A 122 -2.50 8.91 13.94
CA PRO A 122 -2.74 8.32 12.62
C PRO A 122 -4.05 8.82 11.99
N LYS A 123 -3.95 9.66 10.96
CA LYS A 123 -5.09 10.25 10.25
C LYS A 123 -5.00 10.00 8.75
N MET A 124 -6.14 9.65 8.17
CA MET A 124 -6.34 9.50 6.74
C MET A 124 -7.29 10.59 6.25
N HIS A 125 -6.81 11.52 5.43
CA HIS A 125 -7.66 12.56 4.84
C HIS A 125 -8.38 12.01 3.62
N PHE A 126 -9.70 12.16 3.57
CA PHE A 126 -10.50 11.80 2.40
C PHE A 126 -10.61 12.98 1.44
N ILE A 127 -10.36 12.72 0.16
CA ILE A 127 -10.42 13.68 -0.93
C ILE A 127 -11.65 13.32 -1.79
N GLU A 128 -12.71 14.12 -1.70
CA GLU A 128 -13.97 13.86 -2.42
C GLU A 128 -13.93 14.34 -3.88
N ARG A 129 -13.13 15.37 -4.16
CA ARG A 129 -13.08 16.06 -5.46
C ARG A 129 -11.71 15.88 -6.10
N LYS A 130 -11.27 16.90 -6.85
CA LYS A 130 -9.93 16.92 -7.42
C LYS A 130 -8.94 17.47 -6.41
N PHE A 131 -7.75 16.90 -6.39
CA PHE A 131 -6.59 17.45 -5.70
C PHE A 131 -5.49 17.72 -6.73
N SER A 132 -5.00 18.96 -6.80
CA SER A 132 -4.03 19.40 -7.81
C SER A 132 -4.45 19.07 -9.27
N GLY A 133 -5.74 19.20 -9.59
CA GLY A 133 -6.28 18.93 -10.93
C GLY A 133 -6.55 17.44 -11.23
N ASP A 134 -6.13 16.54 -10.35
CA ASP A 134 -6.31 15.10 -10.49
C ASP A 134 -7.47 14.61 -9.62
N TRP A 135 -8.44 13.95 -10.26
CA TRP A 135 -9.66 13.43 -9.65
C TRP A 135 -9.49 12.04 -9.05
N THR A 136 -8.37 11.38 -9.34
CA THR A 136 -8.14 10.00 -8.90
C THR A 136 -7.56 9.92 -7.49
N ASN A 137 -7.23 11.05 -6.87
CA ASN A 137 -6.77 11.12 -5.49
C ASN A 137 -7.95 10.96 -4.52
N TRP A 138 -7.91 9.91 -3.68
CA TRP A 138 -8.95 9.63 -2.68
C TRP A 138 -8.48 9.79 -1.26
N TRP A 139 -7.20 9.48 -1.00
CA TRP A 139 -6.66 9.38 0.34
C TRP A 139 -5.33 10.10 0.46
N ALA A 140 -5.13 10.82 1.56
CA ALA A 140 -3.84 11.37 1.93
C ALA A 140 -3.57 11.11 3.42
N PRO A 141 -2.86 10.01 3.76
CA PRO A 141 -2.46 9.74 5.14
C PRO A 141 -1.43 10.77 5.63
N ASN A 142 -1.40 11.02 6.94
CA ASN A 142 -0.21 11.59 7.58
C ASN A 142 0.88 10.50 7.74
N ARG A 143 2.09 10.88 8.21
CA ARG A 143 3.19 9.93 8.40
C ARG A 143 2.79 8.75 9.28
N ALA A 144 2.30 9.05 10.48
CA ALA A 144 1.89 8.04 11.45
C ALA A 144 0.83 7.07 10.91
N CYS A 145 -0.10 7.53 10.06
CA CYS A 145 -1.09 6.69 9.41
C CYS A 145 -0.49 5.77 8.36
N SER A 146 0.45 6.26 7.54
CA SER A 146 1.14 5.43 6.55
C SER A 146 1.87 4.28 7.24
N GLU A 147 2.62 4.58 8.30
CA GLU A 147 3.33 3.57 9.07
C GLU A 147 2.39 2.61 9.83
N ALA A 148 1.30 3.12 10.39
CA ALA A 148 0.29 2.29 11.05
C ALA A 148 -0.38 1.32 10.06
N MET A 149 -0.72 1.76 8.85
CA MET A 149 -1.26 0.89 7.81
C MET A 149 -0.25 -0.18 7.38
N LEU A 150 1.02 0.17 7.23
CA LEU A 150 2.09 -0.80 6.92
C LEU A 150 2.21 -1.87 8.01
N ARG A 151 2.22 -1.46 9.29
CA ARG A 151 2.23 -2.40 10.43
C ARG A 151 0.99 -3.29 10.46
N ALA A 152 -0.19 -2.70 10.27
CA ALA A 152 -1.46 -3.43 10.24
C ALA A 152 -1.50 -4.49 9.11
N ALA A 153 -0.91 -4.19 7.95
CA ALA A 153 -0.81 -5.13 6.83
C ALA A 153 0.37 -6.11 6.96
N GLY A 154 1.02 -6.22 8.12
CA GLY A 154 2.10 -7.19 8.36
C GLY A 154 3.43 -6.81 7.71
N PHE A 155 3.78 -5.52 7.76
CA PHE A 155 5.10 -5.02 7.37
C PHE A 155 5.78 -4.25 8.50
N THR A 156 7.11 -4.31 8.58
CA THR A 156 7.91 -3.46 9.46
C THR A 156 8.78 -2.53 8.61
N VAL A 157 8.75 -1.23 8.92
CA VAL A 157 9.62 -0.23 8.28
C VAL A 157 11.05 -0.42 8.80
N THR A 158 11.99 -0.59 7.88
CA THR A 158 13.42 -0.82 8.17
C THR A 158 14.31 0.35 7.75
N ALA A 159 13.86 1.16 6.81
CA ALA A 159 14.51 2.41 6.44
C ALA A 159 13.51 3.40 5.86
N HIS A 160 13.87 4.68 5.91
CA HIS A 160 13.06 5.78 5.40
C HIS A 160 13.90 6.67 4.48
N PRO A 161 14.11 6.27 3.20
CA PRO A 161 15.03 6.97 2.30
C PRO A 161 14.62 8.41 1.96
N GLN A 162 13.33 8.72 2.02
CA GLN A 162 12.74 10.06 1.86
C GLN A 162 11.49 10.16 2.73
N ASP A 163 10.97 11.37 2.90
CA ASP A 163 9.87 11.66 3.84
C ASP A 163 8.57 10.87 3.61
N ASP A 164 8.33 10.42 2.38
CA ASP A 164 7.16 9.64 1.99
C ASP A 164 7.53 8.25 1.44
N VAL A 165 8.80 7.83 1.55
CA VAL A 165 9.32 6.58 1.02
C VAL A 165 9.78 5.65 2.15
N TYR A 166 9.21 4.44 2.17
CA TYR A 166 9.41 3.45 3.22
C TYR A 166 9.97 2.16 2.65
N LEU A 167 11.12 1.72 3.15
CA LEU A 167 11.63 0.39 2.90
C LEU A 167 11.14 -0.55 3.99
N CYS A 168 10.32 -1.52 3.62
CA CYS A 168 9.67 -2.43 4.52
C CYS A 168 10.19 -3.86 4.35
N ARG A 169 10.15 -4.64 5.43
CA ARG A 169 10.24 -6.10 5.41
C ARG A 169 8.92 -6.71 5.84
N ILE A 170 8.66 -7.93 5.41
CA ILE A 170 7.54 -8.73 5.90
C ILE A 170 7.68 -8.93 7.42
N ALA A 171 6.55 -8.82 8.10
CA ALA A 171 6.38 -9.11 9.52
C ALA A 171 5.09 -9.92 9.73
N ASP A 172 4.86 -10.32 10.98
CA ASP A 172 3.59 -10.94 11.37
C ASP A 172 2.43 -9.96 11.20
N VAL A 173 1.29 -10.47 10.76
CA VAL A 173 0.07 -9.67 10.62
C VAL A 173 -0.57 -9.57 12.02
N PRO A 174 -0.77 -8.37 12.57
CA PRO A 174 -1.45 -8.21 13.85
C PRO A 174 -2.85 -8.83 13.84
N PHE A 175 -3.24 -9.47 14.94
CA PHE A 175 -4.57 -10.08 15.12
C PHE A 175 -4.93 -11.19 14.13
N ALA A 176 -3.93 -11.82 13.48
CA ALA A 176 -4.14 -12.89 12.52
C ALA A 176 -4.89 -14.11 13.09
N GLU A 177 -4.87 -14.31 14.41
CA GLU A 177 -5.65 -15.33 15.12
C GLU A 177 -7.16 -15.15 14.99
N HIS A 178 -7.63 -13.96 14.59
CA HIS A 178 -9.05 -13.63 14.43
C HIS A 178 -9.56 -13.77 12.99
N GLY A 179 -8.68 -14.07 12.03
CA GLY A 179 -9.07 -14.30 10.64
C GLY A 179 -8.06 -13.74 9.63
N ALA A 180 -8.34 -13.97 8.35
CA ALA A 180 -7.54 -13.41 7.27
C ALA A 180 -7.77 -11.90 7.13
N ALA A 181 -6.68 -11.14 6.92
CA ALA A 181 -6.75 -9.70 6.67
C ALA A 181 -7.26 -9.38 5.25
N ALA A 182 -6.77 -10.09 4.23
CA ALA A 182 -7.25 -9.88 2.87
C ALA A 182 -8.67 -10.43 2.70
N VAL A 183 -9.54 -9.61 2.11
CA VAL A 183 -10.94 -9.95 1.84
C VAL A 183 -11.17 -9.99 0.34
N TYR A 184 -11.74 -11.09 -0.14
CA TYR A 184 -12.12 -11.25 -1.54
C TYR A 184 -13.61 -10.95 -1.70
N PRO A 185 -14.00 -10.16 -2.71
CA PRO A 185 -15.39 -10.08 -3.10
C PRO A 185 -15.91 -11.51 -3.33
N SER A 186 -17.04 -11.86 -2.72
CA SER A 186 -17.70 -13.11 -3.06
C SER A 186 -17.92 -13.13 -4.57
N THR A 187 -17.48 -14.19 -5.25
CA THR A 187 -17.89 -14.47 -6.62
C THR A 187 -19.39 -14.78 -6.54
N GLY A 188 -20.23 -13.75 -6.53
CA GLY A 188 -21.66 -13.91 -6.52
C GLY A 188 -22.01 -14.85 -7.66
N GLY A 189 -22.68 -15.96 -7.35
CA GLY A 189 -23.18 -16.85 -8.39
C GLY A 189 -23.89 -15.97 -9.42
N MET A 190 -23.44 -16.03 -10.67
CA MET A 190 -24.05 -15.31 -11.77
C MET A 190 -25.57 -15.46 -11.62
N ARG A 191 -26.27 -14.36 -11.33
CA ARG A 191 -27.71 -14.36 -11.49
C ARG A 191 -27.93 -14.53 -12.99
N ALA A 192 -28.37 -15.73 -13.36
CA ALA A 192 -28.80 -16.08 -14.71
C ALA A 192 -29.92 -15.12 -15.17
#